data_AF-J0VZW4-F1
#
_entry.id   AF-J0VZW4-F1
#
_cell.length_a   1.000
_cell.length_b   1.000
_cell.length_c   1.000
_cell.angle_alpha   90.00
_cell.angle_beta   90.00
_cell.angle_gamma   90.00
#
_symmetry.space_group_name_H-M   'P 1'
#
loop_
_entity.id
_entity.type
_entity.pdbx_description
1 polymer ?
#
loop_
_entity_poly.entity_id
_entity_poly.type
_entity_poly.pdbx_seq_one_letter_code
_entity_poly.pdbx_strand_id
1 'polypeptide(L)'
;MATTLVTEIQRAQTRLRFLSRAERGALIIRILHELKTHRQEVLGNVPAERCMWIDRLIASVSSTISEIANMQDVEFNRVLTEFEKLMATLQAISHPEKSPNTIH
;
A
#
# COMPACT_ATOMS: atom_id res chain seq x y z
N MET A 1 15.79 11.95 -4.39
CA MET A 1 14.32 11.97 -4.51
C MET A 1 13.82 10.61 -4.05
N ALA A 2 13.14 10.54 -2.91
CA ALA A 2 12.54 9.28 -2.47
C ALA A 2 11.45 8.91 -3.48
N THR A 3 11.57 7.74 -4.12
CA THR A 3 10.47 7.17 -4.92
C THR A 3 9.29 6.95 -3.99
N THR A 4 8.12 7.47 -4.36
CA THR A 4 6.90 7.21 -3.59
C THR A 4 6.52 5.74 -3.78
N LEU A 5 6.02 5.07 -2.73
CA LEU A 5 5.65 3.64 -2.80
C LEU A 5 4.76 3.32 -4.02
N VAL A 6 3.85 4.23 -4.38
CA VAL A 6 2.99 4.10 -5.58
C VAL A 6 3.83 3.92 -6.86
N THR A 7 4.89 4.71 -7.05
CA THR A 7 5.78 4.56 -8.22
C THR A 7 6.57 3.25 -8.21
N GLU A 8 6.91 2.73 -7.03
CA GLU A 8 7.57 1.42 -6.88
C GLU A 8 6.61 0.29 -7.25
N ILE A 9 5.35 0.37 -6.80
CA ILE A 9 4.29 -0.56 -7.17
C ILE A 9 4.07 -0.55 -8.69
N GLN A 10 3.89 0.63 -9.29
CA GLN A 10 3.69 0.77 -10.74
C GLN A 10 4.86 0.18 -11.53
N ARG A 11 6.10 0.45 -11.10
CA ARG A 11 7.29 -0.13 -11.72
C ARG A 11 7.29 -1.66 -11.62
N ALA A 12 6.94 -2.21 -10.46
CA ALA A 12 6.83 -3.65 -10.27
C ALA A 12 5.76 -4.27 -11.18
N GLN A 13 4.59 -3.63 -11.31
CA GLN A 13 3.51 -4.06 -12.20
C GLN A 13 3.97 -4.14 -13.68
N THR A 14 4.82 -3.19 -14.14
CA THR A 14 5.36 -3.24 -15.52
C THR A 14 6.37 -4.37 -15.76
N ARG A 15 6.92 -4.96 -14.69
CA ARG A 15 8.02 -5.94 -14.76
C ARG A 15 7.71 -7.26 -14.05
N LEU A 16 6.43 -7.56 -13.81
CA LEU A 16 5.98 -8.71 -12.99
C LEU A 16 6.61 -10.05 -13.37
N ARG A 17 6.70 -10.32 -14.69
CA ARG A 17 7.27 -11.55 -15.24
C ARG A 17 8.76 -11.74 -14.89
N PHE A 18 9.44 -10.66 -14.53
CA PHE A 18 10.86 -10.65 -14.17
C PHE A 18 11.09 -10.61 -12.67
N LEU A 19 10.04 -10.47 -11.86
CA LEU A 19 10.16 -10.47 -10.40
C LEU A 19 10.19 -11.89 -9.88
N SER A 20 11.30 -12.24 -9.25
CA SER A 20 11.43 -13.44 -8.45
C SER A 20 10.47 -13.42 -7.25
N ARG A 21 10.18 -14.60 -6.70
CA ARG A 21 9.38 -14.73 -5.48
C ARG A 21 9.96 -13.93 -4.31
N ALA A 22 11.29 -13.86 -4.20
CA ALA A 22 11.96 -13.08 -3.17
C ALA A 22 11.70 -11.57 -3.34
N GLU A 23 11.79 -11.06 -4.57
CA GLU A 23 11.49 -9.65 -4.89
C GLU A 23 10.01 -9.33 -4.67
N ARG A 24 9.10 -10.25 -5.02
CA ARG A 24 7.66 -10.12 -4.72
C ARG A 24 7.42 -10.00 -3.21
N GLY A 25 8.02 -10.88 -2.42
CA GLY A 25 7.93 -10.84 -0.96
C GLY A 25 8.50 -9.54 -0.38
N ALA A 26 9.67 -9.11 -0.85
CA ALA A 26 10.29 -7.86 -0.43
C ALA A 26 9.41 -6.63 -0.75
N LEU A 27 8.74 -6.62 -1.90
CA LEU A 27 7.80 -5.56 -2.26
C LEU A 27 6.60 -5.53 -1.31
N ILE A 28 6.01 -6.68 -0.96
CA ILE A 28 4.91 -6.73 0.02
C ILE A 28 5.38 -6.24 1.40
N ILE A 29 6.57 -6.63 1.85
CA ILE A 29 7.15 -6.13 3.11
C ILE A 29 7.31 -4.61 3.06
N ARG A 30 7.79 -4.06 1.95
CA ARG A 30 7.93 -2.61 1.74
C ARG A 30 6.58 -1.90 1.83
N ILE A 31 5.54 -2.43 1.20
CA ILE A 31 4.17 -1.92 1.30
C ILE A 31 3.67 -1.92 2.75
N LEU A 32 3.86 -3.03 3.47
CA LEU A 32 3.45 -3.15 4.87
C LEU A 32 4.17 -2.16 5.78
N HIS A 33 5.46 -1.92 5.53
CA HIS A 33 6.21 -0.93 6.28
C HIS A 33 5.63 0.47 6.08
N GLU A 34 5.31 0.85 4.84
CA GLU A 34 4.71 2.15 4.55
C GLU A 34 3.32 2.29 5.19
N LEU A 35 2.50 1.23 5.18
CA LEU A 35 1.20 1.24 5.86
C LEU A 35 1.34 1.44 7.37
N LYS A 36 2.36 0.82 8.00
CA LYS A 36 2.69 1.04 9.41
C LYS A 36 3.16 2.48 9.67
N THR A 37 3.99 3.04 8.79
CA THR A 37 4.42 4.44 8.89
C THR A 37 3.23 5.38 8.80
N HIS A 38 2.36 5.24 7.80
CA HIS A 38 1.14 6.05 7.68
C HIS A 38 0.21 5.90 8.89
N ARG A 39 0.06 4.67 9.41
CA ARG A 39 -0.72 4.41 10.63
C ARG A 39 -0.19 5.21 11.82
N GLN A 40 1.13 5.34 11.97
CA GLN A 40 1.77 6.07 13.05
C GLN A 40 1.71 7.59 12.84
N GLU A 41 2.04 8.06 11.63
CA GLU A 41 2.22 9.48 11.33
C GLU A 41 0.89 10.21 11.11
N VAL A 42 -0.04 9.63 10.36
CA VAL A 42 -1.30 10.27 9.97
C VAL A 42 -2.40 9.92 10.95
N LEU A 43 -2.49 8.65 11.32
CA LEU A 43 -3.57 8.12 12.14
C LEU A 43 -3.19 7.99 13.63
N GLY A 44 -2.02 8.47 14.04
CA GLY A 44 -1.56 8.39 15.44
C GLY A 44 -2.48 9.12 16.42
N ASN A 45 -3.17 10.17 15.95
CA ASN A 45 -4.13 10.95 16.74
C ASN A 45 -5.58 10.46 16.56
N VAL A 46 -5.82 9.46 15.72
CA VAL A 46 -7.16 8.91 15.46
C VAL A 46 -7.44 7.78 16.45
N PRO A 47 -8.64 7.71 17.05
CA PRO A 47 -8.99 6.65 18.00
C PRO A 47 -8.70 5.26 17.43
N ALA A 48 -8.12 4.38 18.25
CA ALA A 48 -7.68 3.07 17.83
C ALA A 48 -8.80 2.25 17.16
N GLU A 49 -10.05 2.39 17.62
CA GLU A 49 -11.21 1.71 17.03
C GLU A 49 -11.39 2.03 15.54
N ARG A 50 -11.11 3.26 15.13
CA ARG A 50 -11.24 3.71 13.73
C ARG A 50 -10.08 3.26 12.84
N CYS A 51 -9.03 2.71 13.43
CA CYS A 51 -7.83 2.27 12.73
C CYS A 51 -7.57 0.77 12.88
N MET A 52 -8.44 0.03 13.58
CA MET A 52 -8.34 -1.43 13.67
C MET A 52 -8.32 -2.12 12.31
N TRP A 53 -8.96 -1.53 11.29
CA TRP A 53 -9.01 -2.09 9.95
C TRP A 53 -7.63 -2.15 9.29
N ILE A 54 -6.78 -1.11 9.45
CA ILE A 54 -5.44 -1.09 8.85
C ILE A 54 -4.49 -1.98 9.64
N ASP A 55 -4.64 -2.03 10.97
CA ASP A 55 -3.88 -2.95 11.83
C ASP A 55 -4.20 -4.41 11.48
N ARG A 56 -5.50 -4.73 11.23
CA ARG A 56 -5.94 -6.05 10.78
C ARG A 56 -5.45 -6.38 9.37
N LEU A 57 -5.48 -5.42 8.44
CA LEU A 57 -4.94 -5.61 7.10
C LEU A 57 -3.43 -5.94 7.16
N ILE A 58 -2.66 -5.18 7.94
CA ILE A 58 -1.23 -5.40 8.14
C ILE A 58 -0.98 -6.80 8.69
N ALA A 59 -1.70 -7.21 9.73
CA ALA A 59 -1.55 -8.54 10.34
C ALA A 59 -1.88 -9.67 9.35
N SER A 60 -3.02 -9.59 8.67
CA SER A 60 -3.46 -10.59 7.69
C SER A 60 -2.43 -10.74 6.57
N VAL A 61 -2.04 -9.64 5.93
CA VAL A 61 -1.10 -9.66 4.81
C VAL A 61 0.29 -10.11 5.27
N SER A 62 0.72 -9.75 6.48
CA SER A 62 1.98 -10.25 7.07
C SER A 62 1.99 -11.77 7.21
N SER A 63 0.87 -12.37 7.58
CA SER A 63 0.75 -13.83 7.71
C SER A 63 0.72 -14.56 6.36
N THR A 64 0.28 -13.88 5.29
CA THR A 64 0.11 -14.47 3.96
C THR A 64 1.15 -14.01 2.94
N ILE A 65 2.26 -13.35 3.34
CA ILE A 65 3.30 -12.85 2.40
C ILE A 65 3.80 -13.96 1.49
N SER A 66 4.07 -15.14 2.06
CA SER A 66 4.57 -16.29 1.30
C SER A 66 3.58 -16.78 0.25
N GLU A 67 2.29 -16.72 0.54
CA GLU A 67 1.22 -17.10 -0.38
C GLU A 67 1.08 -16.05 -1.49
N ILE A 68 1.04 -14.76 -1.12
CA ILE A 68 0.98 -13.64 -2.07
C ILE A 68 2.17 -13.68 -3.03
N ALA A 69 3.39 -13.92 -2.53
CA ALA A 69 4.58 -13.98 -3.35
C ALA A 69 4.61 -15.17 -4.33
N ASN A 70 3.82 -16.22 -4.05
CA ASN A 70 3.66 -17.39 -4.92
C ASN A 70 2.52 -17.27 -5.95
N MET A 71 1.67 -16.25 -5.81
CA MET A 71 0.54 -16.06 -6.72
C MET A 71 0.99 -15.94 -8.17
N GLN A 72 0.11 -16.32 -9.09
CA GLN A 72 0.32 -16.06 -10.50
C GLN A 72 0.41 -14.56 -10.76
N ASP A 73 1.10 -14.15 -11.82
CA ASP A 73 1.32 -12.74 -12.13
C ASP A 73 0.03 -11.92 -12.16
N VAL A 74 -1.06 -12.49 -12.69
CA VAL A 74 -2.37 -11.83 -12.74
C VAL A 74 -2.95 -11.58 -11.36
N GLU A 75 -2.85 -12.54 -10.45
CA GLU A 75 -3.35 -12.44 -9.08
C GLU A 75 -2.47 -11.50 -8.25
N PHE A 76 -1.15 -11.64 -8.36
CA PHE A 76 -0.20 -10.76 -7.72
C PHE A 76 -0.37 -9.31 -8.19
N ASN A 77 -0.59 -9.07 -9.50
CA ASN A 77 -0.89 -7.75 -10.03
C ASN A 77 -2.15 -7.14 -9.42
N ARG A 78 -3.22 -7.94 -9.27
CA ARG A 78 -4.46 -7.48 -8.63
C ARG A 78 -4.20 -7.03 -7.19
N VAL A 79 -3.45 -7.82 -6.42
CA VAL A 79 -3.05 -7.45 -5.06
C VAL A 79 -2.29 -6.12 -5.05
N LEU A 80 -1.32 -5.94 -5.96
CA LEU A 80 -0.59 -4.68 -6.10
C LEU A 80 -1.49 -3.49 -6.44
N THR A 81 -2.44 -3.66 -7.36
CA THR A 81 -3.40 -2.61 -7.74
C THR A 81 -4.29 -2.22 -6.56
N GLU A 82 -4.73 -3.16 -5.72
CA GLU A 82 -5.52 -2.83 -4.54
C GLU A 82 -4.70 -2.08 -3.49
N PHE A 83 -3.42 -2.43 -3.30
CA PHE A 83 -2.53 -1.65 -2.45
C PHE A 83 -2.26 -0.25 -3.01
N GLU A 84 -2.07 -0.11 -4.32
CA GLU A 84 -1.88 1.18 -4.97
C GLU A 84 -3.07 2.12 -4.71
N LYS A 85 -4.30 1.62 -4.91
CA LYS A 85 -5.53 2.38 -4.63
C LYS A 85 -5.63 2.76 -3.16
N LEU A 86 -5.37 1.81 -2.26
CA LEU A 86 -5.40 2.06 -0.82
C LEU A 86 -4.43 3.19 -0.43
N MET A 87 -3.20 3.14 -0.93
CA MET A 87 -2.19 4.17 -0.67
C MET A 87 -2.62 5.53 -1.20
N ALA A 88 -3.18 5.59 -2.41
CA ALA A 88 -3.71 6.83 -2.98
C ALA A 88 -4.87 7.40 -2.13
N THR A 89 -5.78 6.55 -1.66
CA THR A 89 -6.87 6.97 -0.76
C THR A 89 -6.34 7.48 0.57
N LEU A 90 -5.38 6.80 1.19
CA LEU A 90 -4.76 7.25 2.44
C LEU A 90 -4.05 8.60 2.28
N GLN A 91 -3.33 8.81 1.17
CA GLN A 91 -2.68 10.08 0.87
C GLN A 91 -3.70 11.23 0.70
N ALA A 92 -4.81 10.98 0.00
CA ALA A 92 -5.89 11.96 -0.19
C ALA A 92 -6.57 12.36 1.13
N ILE A 93 -6.78 11.39 2.03
CA ILE A 93 -7.35 11.66 3.36
C ILE A 93 -6.36 12.43 4.24
N SER A 94 -5.06 12.14 4.11
CA SER A 94 -4.00 12.80 4.90
C SER A 94 -3.78 14.26 4.50
N HIS A 95 -4.07 14.60 3.23
CA HIS A 95 -3.90 15.95 2.69
C HIS A 95 -5.23 16.43 2.07
N PRO A 96 -6.21 16.85 2.89
CA PRO A 96 -7.50 17.33 2.38
C PRO A 96 -7.41 18.63 1.55
N GLU A 97 -6.25 19.28 1.45
CA GLU A 97 -6.07 20.50 0.66
C GLU A 97 -5.51 20.24 -0.75
N LYS A 98 -6.43 20.16 -1.71
CA LYS A 98 -6.48 21.03 -2.92
C LYS A 98 -7.74 20.71 -3.74
N SER A 99 -8.92 20.76 -3.12
CA SER A 99 -10.08 21.19 -3.88
C SER A 99 -9.84 22.66 -4.25
N PRO A 100 -9.79 23.04 -5.54
CA PRO A 100 -9.79 24.45 -5.89
C PRO A 100 -11.10 25.03 -5.35
N ASN A 101 -11.02 26.07 -4.53
CA ASN A 101 -12.18 26.90 -4.23
C ASN A 101 -12.78 27.37 -5.57
N THR A 102 -13.86 26.73 -6.01
CA THR A 102 -14.73 27.34 -7.00
C THR A 102 -15.55 28.39 -6.24
N ILE A 103 -15.03 29.62 -6.25
CA ILE A 103 -15.77 30.80 -5.84
C ILE A 103 -16.88 31.00 -6.88
N HIS A 104 -18.14 30.94 -6.45
CA HIS A 104 -19.32 31.37 -7.20
C HIS A 104 -19.93 32.58 -6.53
#